data_AF-A0A9X2I0C3-F1
#
_entry.id   AF-A0A9X2I0C3-F1
#
_cell.length_a   1.000
_cell.length_b   1.000
_cell.length_c   1.000
_cell.angle_alpha   90.00
_cell.angle_beta   90.00
_cell.angle_gamma   90.00
#
_symmetry.space_group_name_H-M   'P 1'
#
loop_
_entity.id
_entity.type
_entity.pdbx_description
1 polymer ?
#
loop_
_entity_poly.entity_id
_entity_poly.type
_entity_poly.pdbx_seq_one_letter_code
_entity_poly.pdbx_strand_id
1 'polypeptide(L)'
;MDNTVIFYTQIVSVVVFLLALFGVYRILISQKDATIELLKERVSILKDRLENEGFDPLNEALSKRVTHLNEELGRLNEDKETNRELISKKEAELTQATEFYHRLQDIHMHLSGMSVTYFCPLCEEPTLYMVDAKVGFMGNEEKNFLVKYSCGYSELNKKKASDCKRLTTNKVL
;
A
#
# COMPACT_ATOMS: atom_id res chain seq x y z
N MET A 1 -83.68 -77.47 -14.50
CA MET A 1 -83.36 -76.25 -13.74
C MET A 1 -81.93 -75.93 -14.10
N ASP A 2 -81.79 -74.97 -15.01
CA ASP A 2 -80.75 -75.04 -16.03
C ASP A 2 -79.48 -74.34 -15.58
N ASN A 3 -78.42 -75.13 -15.44
CA ASN A 3 -77.05 -74.66 -15.17
C ASN A 3 -76.61 -73.53 -16.12
N THR A 4 -77.22 -73.43 -17.31
CA THR A 4 -77.02 -72.39 -18.33
C THR A 4 -77.22 -70.96 -17.79
N VAL A 5 -78.19 -70.75 -16.89
CA VAL A 5 -78.45 -69.41 -16.31
C VAL A 5 -77.30 -68.99 -15.40
N ILE A 6 -76.78 -69.91 -14.60
CA ILE A 6 -75.67 -69.66 -13.67
C ILE A 6 -74.39 -69.36 -14.47
N PHE A 7 -74.10 -70.13 -15.51
CA PHE A 7 -72.94 -69.87 -16.39
C PHE A 7 -73.04 -68.50 -17.09
N TYR A 8 -74.23 -68.11 -17.56
CA TYR A 8 -74.42 -66.81 -18.23
C TYR A 8 -74.20 -65.64 -17.26
N THR A 9 -74.73 -65.71 -16.04
CA THR A 9 -74.50 -64.66 -15.03
C THR A 9 -73.03 -64.48 -14.67
N GLN A 10 -72.25 -65.57 -14.62
CA GLN A 10 -70.81 -65.51 -14.39
C GLN A 10 -70.08 -64.80 -15.54
N ILE A 11 -70.39 -65.15 -16.79
CA ILE A 11 -69.80 -64.51 -17.98
C ILE A 11 -70.15 -63.01 -18.00
N VAL A 12 -71.40 -62.65 -17.75
CA VAL A 12 -71.83 -61.24 -17.70
C VAL A 12 -71.09 -60.49 -16.59
N SER A 13 -70.92 -61.09 -15.40
CA SER A 13 -70.19 -60.43 -14.31
C SER A 13 -68.72 -60.17 -14.66
N VAL A 14 -68.06 -61.11 -15.35
CA VAL A 14 -66.67 -60.94 -15.82
C VAL A 14 -66.58 -59.86 -16.89
N VAL A 15 -67.52 -59.82 -17.84
CA VAL A 15 -67.55 -58.79 -18.88
C VAL A 15 -67.78 -57.40 -18.28
N VAL A 16 -68.72 -57.25 -17.34
CA VAL A 16 -68.98 -55.99 -16.64
C VAL A 16 -67.76 -55.54 -15.83
N PHE A 17 -67.07 -56.48 -15.17
CA PHE A 17 -65.84 -56.18 -14.42
C PHE A 17 -64.70 -55.70 -15.34
N LEU A 18 -64.52 -56.32 -16.51
CA LEU A 18 -63.53 -55.89 -17.50
C LEU A 18 -63.84 -54.50 -18.07
N LEU A 19 -65.12 -54.20 -18.33
CA LEU A 19 -65.55 -52.87 -18.78
C LEU A 19 -65.32 -51.80 -17.69
N ALA A 20 -65.59 -52.12 -16.43
CA ALA A 20 -65.31 -51.22 -15.31
C ALA A 20 -63.80 -50.93 -15.18
N LEU A 21 -62.95 -51.96 -15.28
CA LEU A 21 -61.49 -51.79 -15.28
C LEU A 21 -61.02 -50.90 -16.45
N PHE A 22 -61.59 -51.10 -17.64
CA PHE A 22 -61.25 -50.29 -18.81
C PHE A 22 -61.66 -48.82 -18.63
N GLY A 23 -62.81 -48.57 -17.99
CA GLY A 23 -63.26 -47.23 -17.62
C GLY A 23 -62.30 -46.52 -16.66
N VAL A 24 -61.88 -47.21 -15.60
CA VAL A 24 -60.90 -46.68 -14.63
C VAL A 24 -59.55 -46.41 -15.31
N TYR A 25 -59.08 -47.32 -16.16
CA TYR A 25 -57.84 -47.16 -16.90
C TYR A 25 -57.86 -45.94 -17.83
N ARG A 26 -58.97 -45.73 -18.56
CA ARG A 26 -59.17 -44.56 -19.42
C ARG A 26 -59.14 -43.24 -18.63
N ILE A 27 -59.78 -43.20 -17.47
CA ILE A 27 -59.76 -42.02 -16.58
C ILE A 27 -58.34 -41.75 -16.09
N LEU A 28 -57.61 -42.79 -15.69
CA LEU A 28 -56.24 -42.66 -15.18
C LEU A 28 -55.28 -42.12 -16.26
N ILE A 29 -55.43 -42.57 -17.51
CA ILE A 29 -54.67 -42.04 -18.64
C ILE A 29 -54.99 -40.57 -18.88
N SER A 30 -56.27 -40.20 -18.92
CA SER A 30 -56.67 -38.81 -19.15
C SER A 30 -56.14 -37.87 -18.06
N GLN A 31 -56.12 -38.31 -16.80
CA GLN A 31 -55.51 -37.54 -15.70
C GLN A 31 -53.99 -37.42 -15.86
N LYS A 32 -53.31 -38.48 -16.31
CA LYS A 32 -51.87 -38.44 -16.58
C LYS A 32 -51.55 -37.47 -17.72
N ASP A 33 -52.31 -37.49 -18.81
CA ASP A 33 -52.09 -36.60 -19.94
C ASP A 33 -52.27 -35.12 -19.55
N ALA A 34 -53.33 -34.81 -18.80
CA ALA A 34 -53.55 -33.45 -18.27
C ALA A 34 -52.41 -33.00 -17.33
N THR A 35 -51.89 -33.91 -16.51
CA THR A 35 -50.76 -33.62 -15.61
C THR A 35 -49.47 -33.37 -16.40
N ILE A 36 -49.23 -34.15 -17.46
CA ILE A 36 -48.08 -33.98 -18.35
C ILE A 36 -48.16 -32.63 -19.08
N GLU A 37 -49.35 -32.24 -19.54
CA GLU A 37 -49.56 -30.97 -20.22
C GLU A 37 -49.31 -29.78 -19.28
N LEU A 38 -49.86 -29.83 -18.06
CA LEU A 38 -49.59 -28.82 -17.03
C LEU A 38 -48.11 -28.74 -16.64
N LEU A 39 -47.43 -29.89 -16.55
CA LEU A 39 -45.98 -29.93 -16.28
C LEU A 39 -45.18 -29.31 -17.42
N LYS A 40 -45.54 -29.58 -18.67
CA LYS A 40 -44.90 -28.97 -19.86
C LYS A 40 -45.09 -27.47 -19.88
N GLU A 41 -46.30 -26.98 -19.61
CA GLU A 41 -46.60 -25.55 -19.55
C GLU A 41 -45.78 -24.86 -18.45
N ARG A 42 -45.71 -25.46 -17.24
CA ARG A 42 -44.86 -24.94 -16.16
C ARG A 42 -43.39 -24.89 -16.56
N VAL A 43 -42.86 -25.95 -17.16
CA VAL A 43 -41.46 -25.96 -17.63
C VAL A 43 -41.23 -24.87 -18.68
N SER A 44 -42.17 -24.67 -19.60
CA SER A 44 -42.08 -23.58 -20.60
C SER A 44 -42.06 -22.21 -19.93
N ILE A 45 -42.96 -21.95 -18.98
CA ILE A 45 -43.03 -20.68 -18.25
C ILE A 45 -41.76 -20.44 -17.41
N LEU A 46 -41.27 -21.48 -16.74
CA LEU A 46 -40.01 -21.39 -15.97
C LEU A 46 -38.81 -21.15 -16.87
N LYS A 47 -38.79 -21.75 -18.07
CA LYS A 47 -37.74 -21.53 -19.07
C LYS A 47 -37.80 -20.10 -19.61
N ASP A 48 -38.98 -19.60 -19.96
CA ASP A 48 -39.18 -18.21 -20.36
C ASP A 48 -38.79 -17.24 -19.24
N ARG A 49 -39.10 -17.57 -17.98
CA ARG A 49 -38.61 -16.77 -16.84
C ARG A 49 -37.11 -16.83 -16.69
N LEU A 50 -36.46 -17.98 -16.82
CA LEU A 50 -34.99 -18.04 -16.75
C LEU A 50 -34.33 -17.26 -17.89
N GLU A 51 -34.88 -17.33 -19.10
CA GLU A 51 -34.36 -16.59 -20.25
C GLU A 51 -34.59 -15.08 -20.11
N ASN A 52 -35.71 -14.65 -19.50
CA ASN A 52 -36.02 -13.22 -19.30
C ASN A 52 -35.48 -12.63 -17.98
N GLU A 53 -35.40 -13.40 -16.90
CA GLU A 53 -34.84 -13.00 -15.59
C GLU A 53 -33.32 -13.25 -15.51
N GLY A 54 -32.75 -14.06 -16.41
CA GLY A 54 -31.30 -14.22 -16.56
C GLY A 54 -30.59 -12.95 -17.06
N PHE A 55 -31.36 -12.01 -17.63
CA PHE A 55 -30.90 -10.68 -18.01
C PHE A 55 -31.28 -9.67 -16.91
N ASP A 56 -30.83 -9.90 -15.68
CA ASP A 56 -31.01 -8.91 -14.62
C ASP A 56 -30.05 -7.73 -14.87
N PRO A 57 -30.55 -6.55 -15.26
CA PRO A 57 -29.71 -5.37 -15.49
C PRO A 57 -28.94 -4.98 -14.23
N LEU A 58 -29.42 -5.37 -13.04
CA LEU A 58 -28.69 -5.19 -11.80
C LEU A 58 -27.44 -6.07 -11.74
N ASN A 59 -27.53 -7.34 -12.14
CA ASN A 59 -26.36 -8.24 -12.17
C ASN A 59 -25.34 -7.79 -13.21
N GLU A 60 -25.78 -7.29 -14.37
CA GLU A 60 -24.88 -6.71 -15.37
C GLU A 60 -24.19 -5.44 -14.83
N ALA A 61 -24.94 -4.54 -14.20
CA ALA A 61 -24.39 -3.33 -13.59
C ALA A 61 -23.43 -3.64 -12.44
N LEU A 62 -23.75 -4.65 -11.61
CA LEU A 62 -22.91 -5.10 -10.51
C LEU A 62 -21.62 -5.73 -11.05
N SER A 63 -21.73 -6.58 -12.08
CA SER A 63 -20.59 -7.19 -12.76
C SER A 63 -19.67 -6.13 -13.35
N LYS A 64 -20.22 -5.14 -14.10
CA LYS A 64 -19.45 -4.00 -14.62
C LYS A 64 -18.74 -3.20 -13.53
N ARG A 65 -19.39 -3.01 -12.38
CA ARG A 65 -18.78 -2.31 -11.25
C ARG A 65 -17.65 -3.11 -10.63
N VAL A 66 -17.81 -4.43 -10.49
CA VAL A 66 -16.78 -5.33 -9.99
C VAL A 66 -15.57 -5.38 -10.94
N THR A 67 -15.80 -5.45 -12.26
CA THR A 67 -14.69 -5.41 -13.23
C THR A 67 -13.95 -4.08 -13.17
N HIS A 68 -14.65 -2.95 -13.12
CA HIS A 68 -14.03 -1.64 -13.01
C HIS A 68 -13.19 -1.49 -11.73
N LEU A 69 -13.71 -1.94 -10.58
CA LEU A 69 -12.97 -1.89 -9.32
C LEU A 69 -11.73 -2.80 -9.33
N ASN A 70 -11.81 -3.96 -9.99
CA ASN A 70 -10.65 -4.85 -10.14
C ASN A 70 -9.58 -4.24 -11.05
N GLU A 71 -9.96 -3.58 -12.15
CA GLU A 71 -9.03 -2.85 -13.01
C GLU A 71 -8.34 -1.71 -12.25
N GLU A 72 -9.09 -0.93 -11.47
CA GLU A 72 -8.53 0.12 -10.63
C GLU A 72 -7.57 -0.41 -9.57
N LEU A 73 -7.91 -1.53 -8.91
CA LEU A 73 -7.02 -2.20 -7.97
C LEU A 73 -5.74 -2.68 -8.65
N GLY A 74 -5.83 -3.22 -9.87
CA GLY A 74 -4.68 -3.61 -10.68
C GLY A 74 -3.74 -2.43 -10.94
N ARG A 75 -4.28 -1.31 -11.43
CA ARG A 75 -3.51 -0.08 -11.69
C ARG A 75 -2.87 0.47 -10.41
N LEU A 76 -3.62 0.54 -9.31
CA LEU A 76 -3.09 1.02 -8.03
C LEU A 76 -1.94 0.15 -7.50
N ASN A 77 -1.99 -1.16 -7.77
CA ASN A 77 -0.93 -2.06 -7.35
C ASN A 77 0.34 -1.90 -8.22
N GLU A 78 0.18 -1.67 -9.52
CA GLU A 78 1.30 -1.34 -10.42
C GLU A 78 1.93 0.01 -10.08
N ASP A 79 1.11 1.02 -9.79
CA ASP A 79 1.56 2.34 -9.32
C ASP A 79 2.33 2.21 -7.99
N LYS A 80 1.88 1.34 -7.09
CA LYS A 80 2.54 1.09 -5.80
C LYS A 80 3.94 0.51 -5.99
N GLU A 81 4.11 -0.52 -6.83
CA GLU A 81 5.43 -1.10 -7.08
C GLU A 81 6.34 -0.10 -7.81
N THR A 82 5.82 0.63 -8.80
CA THR A 82 6.58 1.70 -9.48
C THR A 82 7.04 2.79 -8.50
N ASN A 83 6.15 3.23 -7.61
CA ASN A 83 6.49 4.22 -6.59
C ASN A 83 7.52 3.69 -5.59
N ARG A 84 7.44 2.41 -5.24
CA ARG A 84 8.41 1.75 -4.35
C ARG A 84 9.81 1.73 -4.98
N GLU A 85 9.91 1.42 -6.27
CA GLU A 85 11.18 1.48 -7.00
C GLU A 85 11.74 2.91 -7.07
N LEU A 86 10.89 3.90 -7.36
CA LEU A 86 11.28 5.31 -7.37
C LEU A 86 11.78 5.79 -6.01
N ILE A 87 11.11 5.40 -4.92
CA ILE A 87 11.54 5.72 -3.55
C ILE A 87 12.90 5.09 -3.28
N SER A 88 13.09 3.80 -3.56
CA SER A 88 14.37 3.11 -3.35
C SER A 88 15.51 3.77 -4.13
N LYS A 89 15.27 4.17 -5.38
CA LYS A 89 16.26 4.90 -6.18
C LYS A 89 16.60 6.26 -5.57
N LYS A 90 15.59 7.01 -5.11
CA LYS A 90 15.79 8.31 -4.47
C LYS A 90 16.53 8.19 -3.14
N GLU A 91 16.26 7.17 -2.35
CA GLU A 91 17.00 6.88 -1.11
C GLU A 91 18.48 6.57 -1.39
N ALA A 92 18.77 5.82 -2.46
CA ALA A 92 20.15 5.55 -2.88
C ALA A 92 20.87 6.83 -3.35
N GLU A 93 20.20 7.68 -4.15
CA GLU A 93 20.72 8.99 -4.56
C GLU A 93 21.00 9.89 -3.34
N LEU A 94 20.09 9.89 -2.36
CA LEU A 94 20.21 10.68 -1.14
C LEU A 94 21.39 10.21 -0.29
N THR A 95 21.56 8.89 -0.16
CA THR A 95 22.70 8.29 0.56
C THR A 95 24.03 8.67 -0.10
N GLN A 96 24.13 8.60 -1.43
CA GLN A 96 25.32 9.05 -2.15
C GLN A 96 25.60 10.55 -1.96
N ALA A 97 24.57 11.39 -2.02
CA ALA A 97 24.73 12.83 -1.83
C ALA A 97 25.22 13.14 -0.40
N THR A 98 24.71 12.44 0.61
CA THR A 98 25.15 12.57 2.00
C THR A 98 26.60 12.13 2.18
N GLU A 99 27.00 10.99 1.60
CA GLU A 99 28.41 10.57 1.61
C GLU A 99 29.33 11.59 0.94
N PHE A 100 28.93 12.12 -0.21
CA PHE A 100 29.70 13.14 -0.91
C PHE A 100 29.83 14.42 -0.10
N TYR A 101 28.74 14.86 0.54
CA TYR A 101 28.76 15.99 1.46
C TYR A 101 29.73 15.77 2.61
N HIS A 102 29.71 14.59 3.25
CA HIS A 102 30.65 14.27 4.32
C HIS A 102 32.11 14.27 3.85
N ARG A 103 32.39 13.72 2.66
CA ARG A 103 33.74 13.78 2.08
C ARG A 103 34.19 15.21 1.80
N LEU A 104 33.30 16.05 1.25
CA LEU A 104 33.61 17.46 1.03
C LEU A 104 33.83 18.21 2.34
N GLN A 105 33.04 17.91 3.37
CA GLN A 105 33.21 18.47 4.70
C GLN A 105 34.56 18.10 5.30
N ASP A 106 34.97 16.84 5.17
CA ASP A 106 36.27 16.34 5.65
C ASP A 106 37.44 17.00 4.90
N ILE A 107 37.34 17.07 3.56
CA ILE A 107 38.30 17.79 2.72
C ILE A 107 38.34 19.27 3.08
N HIS A 108 37.21 19.91 3.35
CA HIS A 108 37.15 21.30 3.77
C HIS A 108 37.84 21.52 5.12
N MET A 109 37.63 20.62 6.09
CA MET A 109 38.33 20.64 7.39
C MET A 109 39.85 20.49 7.21
N HIS A 110 40.30 19.63 6.29
CA HIS A 110 41.72 19.43 6.01
C HIS A 110 42.35 20.61 5.21
N LEU A 111 41.69 21.12 4.17
CA LEU A 111 42.22 22.17 3.29
C LEU A 111 42.18 23.56 3.90
N SER A 112 41.19 23.86 4.74
CA SER A 112 41.12 25.15 5.43
C SER A 112 42.29 25.37 6.39
N GLY A 113 43.12 24.34 6.67
CA GLY A 113 44.20 24.43 7.65
C GLY A 113 43.68 24.80 9.04
N MET A 114 42.36 24.73 9.22
CA MET A 114 41.64 25.04 10.44
C MET A 114 41.70 23.81 11.33
N SER A 115 42.89 23.56 11.88
CA SER A 115 42.93 23.33 13.33
C SER A 115 42.51 24.63 14.02
N VAL A 116 41.30 25.17 13.76
CA VAL A 116 40.72 26.12 14.69
C VAL A 116 40.39 25.23 15.86
N THR A 117 41.30 25.20 16.81
CA THR A 117 41.00 24.74 18.14
C THR A 117 39.80 25.58 18.58
N TYR A 118 38.59 25.04 18.42
CA TYR A 118 37.34 25.62 18.92
C TYR A 118 37.41 25.83 20.44
N PHE A 119 38.43 25.26 21.07
CA PHE A 119 38.71 25.26 22.48
C PHE A 119 40.08 25.86 22.75
N CYS A 120 40.20 26.64 23.81
CA CYS A 120 41.50 27.15 24.25
C CYS A 120 42.44 25.96 24.54
N PRO A 121 43.69 25.94 24.03
CA PRO A 121 44.63 24.82 24.21
C PRO A 121 45.07 24.61 25.68
N LEU A 122 44.66 25.49 26.57
CA LEU A 122 45.07 25.52 27.98
C LEU A 122 43.93 25.23 28.97
N CYS A 123 42.68 25.49 28.58
CA CYS A 123 41.54 25.41 29.50
C CYS A 123 40.25 24.90 28.86
N GLU A 124 40.32 24.48 27.59
CA GLU A 124 39.23 23.85 26.84
C GLU A 124 37.94 24.69 26.71
N GLU A 125 37.99 26.00 26.96
CA GLU A 125 36.84 26.88 26.79
C GLU A 125 36.60 27.27 25.33
N PRO A 126 35.33 27.43 24.91
CA PRO A 126 34.97 27.69 23.53
C PRO A 126 35.42 29.07 23.03
N THR A 127 35.72 29.16 21.73
CA THR A 127 36.05 30.41 21.03
C THR A 127 34.86 31.37 21.02
N LEU A 128 35.06 32.66 21.34
CA LEU A 128 33.98 33.65 21.33
C LEU A 128 33.73 34.22 19.94
N TYR A 129 34.81 34.56 19.20
CA TYR A 129 34.74 35.11 17.86
C TYR A 129 36.10 35.02 17.16
N MET A 130 36.06 34.79 15.85
CA MET A 130 37.22 34.85 14.94
C MET A 130 37.10 36.13 14.10
N VAL A 131 38.14 36.95 14.07
CA VAL A 131 38.15 38.19 13.28
C VAL A 131 39.39 38.22 12.41
N ASP A 132 39.16 38.35 11.10
CA ASP A 132 40.20 38.67 10.13
C ASP A 132 40.61 40.13 10.35
N ALA A 133 41.76 40.35 10.99
CA ALA A 133 42.29 41.67 11.24
C ALA A 133 43.27 42.04 10.12
N LYS A 134 42.85 42.96 9.25
CA LYS A 134 43.77 43.65 8.33
C LYS A 134 44.52 44.71 9.12
N VAL A 135 45.80 44.48 9.41
CA VAL A 135 46.64 45.46 10.10
C VAL A 135 47.77 45.85 9.16
N GLY A 136 47.56 46.92 8.39
CA GLY A 136 48.59 47.49 7.52
C GLY A 136 49.31 48.62 8.24
N PHE A 137 50.64 48.56 8.30
CA PHE A 137 51.47 49.74 8.56
C PHE A 137 52.34 49.97 7.33
N MET A 138 52.21 51.16 6.72
CA MET A 138 52.95 51.58 5.52
C MET A 138 52.82 50.67 4.28
N GLY A 139 51.58 50.35 3.86
CA GLY A 139 51.30 49.96 2.48
C GLY A 139 51.45 48.47 2.12
N ASN A 140 51.88 47.61 3.04
CA ASN A 140 51.75 46.15 2.89
C ASN A 140 50.57 45.64 3.71
N GLU A 141 49.52 45.17 3.04
CA GLU A 141 48.39 44.49 3.69
C GLU A 141 48.77 43.05 4.06
N GLU A 142 49.32 42.84 5.25
CA GLU A 142 49.41 41.49 5.82
C GLU A 142 48.06 41.11 6.45
N LYS A 143 47.50 39.99 5.98
CA LYS A 143 46.28 39.40 6.55
C LYS A 143 46.67 38.68 7.85
N ASN A 144 46.30 39.25 8.99
CA ASN A 144 46.57 38.65 10.29
C ASN A 144 45.29 38.03 10.87
N PHE A 145 45.39 36.80 11.36
CA PHE A 145 44.29 36.09 11.99
C PHE A 145 44.37 36.26 13.51
N LEU A 146 43.36 36.92 14.09
CA LEU A 146 43.22 37.07 15.53
C LEU A 146 42.08 36.17 16.04
N VAL A 147 42.43 35.22 16.90
CA VAL A 147 41.48 34.33 17.57
C VAL A 147 41.39 34.75 19.04
N LYS A 148 40.17 35.00 19.54
CA LYS A 148 39.92 35.32 20.95
C LYS A 148 39.02 34.27 21.60
N TYR A 149 39.47 33.78 22.75
CA TYR A 149 38.78 32.76 23.54
C TYR A 149 38.07 33.39 24.74
N SER A 150 37.03 32.72 25.25
CA SER A 150 36.26 33.19 26.42
C SER A 150 37.10 33.34 27.69
N CYS A 151 38.14 32.53 27.84
CA CYS A 151 39.08 32.59 28.96
C CYS A 151 40.02 33.81 28.96
N GLY A 152 39.94 34.67 27.94
CA GLY A 152 40.83 35.82 27.74
C GLY A 152 42.17 35.49 27.05
N TYR A 153 42.39 34.23 26.67
CA TYR A 153 43.49 33.83 25.80
C TYR A 153 43.27 34.36 24.37
N SER A 154 44.33 34.77 23.69
CA SER A 154 44.26 35.20 22.30
C SER A 154 45.52 34.84 21.53
N GLU A 155 45.34 34.49 20.27
CA GLU A 155 46.40 34.13 19.34
C GLU A 155 46.36 35.04 18.12
N LEU A 156 47.52 35.56 17.74
CA LEU A 156 47.74 36.32 16.52
C LEU A 156 48.68 35.50 15.62
N ASN A 157 48.20 35.05 14.45
CA ASN A 157 48.99 34.23 13.52
C ASN A 157 49.71 33.04 14.19
N LYS A 158 49.00 32.28 15.04
CA LYS A 158 49.53 31.15 15.83
C LYS A 158 50.60 31.52 16.87
N LYS A 159 50.84 32.81 17.11
CA LYS A 159 51.66 33.29 18.23
C LYS A 159 50.75 33.78 19.35
N LYS A 160 51.08 33.39 20.57
CA LYS A 160 50.37 33.80 21.78
C LYS A 160 50.44 35.32 21.95
N ALA A 161 49.27 35.96 21.98
CA ALA A 161 49.13 37.40 22.18
C ALA A 161 48.67 37.75 23.61
N SER A 162 47.86 36.89 24.25
CA SER A 162 47.48 37.06 25.66
C SER A 162 47.42 35.73 26.42
N ASP A 163 47.62 35.80 27.73
CA ASP A 163 47.52 34.65 28.64
C ASP A 163 46.08 34.24 28.94
N CYS A 164 45.89 32.96 29.24
CA CYS A 164 44.63 32.43 29.75
C CYS A 164 44.43 32.85 31.22
N LYS A 165 43.32 33.52 31.55
CA LYS A 165 43.06 34.05 32.90
C LYS A 165 42.78 32.96 33.95
N ARG A 166 42.33 31.77 33.53
CA ARG A 166 42.08 30.63 34.45
C ARG A 166 43.37 29.98 34.96
N LEU A 167 44.47 30.07 34.22
CA LEU A 167 45.76 29.54 34.65
C LEU A 167 46.54 30.49 35.55
N THR A 168 46.34 31.80 35.40
CA THR A 168 46.98 32.80 36.27
C THR A 168 46.34 32.88 37.65
N THR A 169 45.05 32.50 37.78
CA THR A 169 44.38 32.39 39.08
C THR A 169 44.85 31.20 39.92
N ASN A 170 45.39 30.15 39.30
CA ASN A 170 45.96 28.98 39.99
C ASN A 170 47.45 29.13 40.37
N LYS A 171 48.09 30.27 40.09
CA LYS A 171 49.49 30.54 40.47
C LYS A 171 49.65 31.46 41.69
N VAL A 172 48.55 31.83 42.35
CA VAL A 172 48.56 32.57 43.62
C VAL A 172 48.02 31.65 44.71
N LEU A 173 48.84 30.68 45.10
CA LEU A 173 48.77 29.94 46.36
C LEU A 173 50.16 29.40 46.69
#